data_AF-A0A563CB70-F1
#
_entry.id   AF-A0A563CB70-F1
#
_cell.length_a   1.000
_cell.length_b   1.000
_cell.length_c   1.000
_cell.angle_alpha   90.00
_cell.angle_beta   90.00
_cell.angle_gamma   90.00
#
_symmetry.space_group_name_H-M   'P 1'
#
loop_
_entity.id
_entity.type
_entity.pdbx_description
1 polymer ?
#
loop_
_entity_poly.entity_id
_entity_poly.type
_entity_poly.pdbx_seq_one_letter_code
_entity_poly.pdbx_strand_id
1 'polypeptide(L)'
;MIEIRRTKWTRLKYVSCTLAVVSVIVLGFIFWPRTGALSPWNAGRIIDDNVFYDTNTFASVQDIQNFINDHTPACDTWGTGRSEYGGGTRAQYAVNRGWHGPPYACLRNYHENPNTKETSFEKGGGWFSGGLSTAQIIWNVSKEFGINPQVMLVILKKEQGSLFTDSWPLKSQYKYAMGFACPDNGPGNTANCSSEYAGLYNQLRMAARQLRLYANRPNEYRYKAGRTNYIQYNPDTACGGSWVYIENQATASLYNYTPYQPNQGALDAGAGTAHCGAYGNRNFWRFFNEWFGSPLNSVKIDSPLSIKTEKTGSKLFTNMEITASFTIRNSTNQRRDLGVMVIAGRDSNSNNYDFGSQRVVLEPWQSYTYRASTRLDKEGDYKFWISNYRDGSGWSDNYPESSAGNVREVTTFVQSSPTVVSAVTTQISRIHKNQSVNVGFQVKNNSTKPVDLGYFGLAITSPSGKNADVVFDTVNQLSPGAVYNYNKEFLPREEGLYRARISGTLDGGRT
;
A
#
# COMPACT_ATOMS: atom_id res chain seq x y z
N MET A 1 -57.21 80.24 -15.77
CA MET A 1 -58.13 79.44 -16.59
C MET A 1 -57.82 77.98 -16.28
N ILE A 2 -58.71 77.37 -15.49
CA ILE A 2 -58.84 75.95 -15.15
C ILE A 2 -57.59 75.26 -14.58
N GLU A 3 -57.59 75.16 -13.26
CA GLU A 3 -56.93 74.11 -12.50
C GLU A 3 -58.02 73.42 -11.64
N ILE A 4 -57.81 72.12 -11.41
CA ILE A 4 -58.25 71.32 -10.24
C ILE A 4 -59.62 70.57 -10.27
N ARG A 5 -59.45 69.23 -10.04
CA ARG A 5 -60.29 68.21 -9.32
C ARG A 5 -61.46 67.51 -10.02
N ARG A 6 -61.45 66.17 -9.91
CA ARG A 6 -62.19 65.33 -8.93
C ARG A 6 -61.79 63.83 -9.12
N THR A 7 -61.34 63.09 -8.09
CA THR A 7 -62.11 62.12 -7.24
C THR A 7 -63.19 61.32 -7.98
N LYS A 8 -63.46 60.01 -7.81
CA LYS A 8 -63.10 58.95 -6.83
C LYS A 8 -63.75 57.63 -7.34
N TRP A 9 -63.19 56.47 -6.96
CA TRP A 9 -63.86 55.18 -6.56
C TRP A 9 -64.74 54.46 -7.61
N THR A 10 -64.78 53.12 -7.80
CA THR A 10 -64.50 51.93 -6.95
C THR A 10 -64.60 50.65 -7.81
N ARG A 11 -64.03 49.54 -7.28
CA ARG A 11 -64.15 48.10 -7.63
C ARG A 11 -63.22 47.62 -8.76
N LEU A 12 -62.37 46.59 -8.62
CA LEU A 12 -62.56 45.30 -7.94
C LEU A 12 -61.20 44.58 -7.71
N LYS A 13 -60.98 44.08 -6.47
CA LYS A 13 -60.19 42.89 -6.06
C LYS A 13 -58.71 42.71 -6.51
N TYR A 14 -57.78 42.98 -5.60
CA TYR A 14 -56.53 42.21 -5.46
C TYR A 14 -56.32 41.82 -4.00
N VAL A 15 -56.17 40.51 -3.80
CA VAL A 15 -55.88 39.87 -2.51
C VAL A 15 -54.42 40.12 -2.14
N SER A 16 -54.22 40.48 -0.89
CA SER A 16 -52.99 40.89 -0.23
C SER A 16 -51.87 39.84 -0.34
N CYS A 17 -50.70 40.23 -0.84
CA CYS A 17 -49.45 39.51 -0.58
C CYS A 17 -48.91 39.93 0.79
N THR A 18 -49.17 39.11 1.81
CA THR A 18 -48.52 39.22 3.11
C THR A 18 -47.18 38.48 3.04
N LEU A 19 -46.08 39.23 3.16
CA LEU A 19 -44.74 38.71 3.43
C LEU A 19 -44.75 38.00 4.80
N ALA A 20 -44.85 36.68 4.79
CA ALA A 20 -44.47 35.83 5.90
C ALA A 20 -43.08 35.28 5.61
N VAL A 21 -42.06 35.84 6.26
CA VAL A 21 -40.73 35.24 6.33
C VAL A 21 -40.87 33.96 7.16
N VAL A 22 -41.05 32.83 6.50
CA VAL A 22 -40.94 31.51 7.13
C VAL A 22 -39.45 31.20 7.23
N SER A 23 -38.90 31.40 8.42
CA SER A 23 -37.63 30.80 8.83
C SER A 23 -37.78 29.28 8.80
N VAL A 24 -37.41 28.66 7.68
CA VAL A 24 -37.27 27.21 7.62
C VAL A 24 -36.05 26.85 8.46
N ILE A 25 -36.28 26.43 9.70
CA ILE A 25 -35.32 25.62 10.45
C ILE A 25 -35.23 24.30 9.67
N VAL A 26 -34.31 24.27 8.71
CA VAL A 26 -33.81 23.00 8.19
C VAL A 26 -33.03 22.41 9.35
N LEU A 27 -33.66 21.51 10.10
CA LEU A 27 -32.98 20.46 10.85
C LEU A 27 -32.20 19.65 9.81
N GLY A 28 -31.05 20.17 9.41
CA GLY A 28 -30.04 19.42 8.73
C GLY A 28 -29.64 18.35 9.72
N PHE A 29 -30.18 17.13 9.55
CA PHE A 29 -29.40 15.96 9.87
C PHE A 29 -28.11 16.11 9.08
N ILE A 30 -27.09 16.65 9.74
CA ILE A 30 -25.72 16.47 9.34
C ILE A 30 -25.56 14.95 9.38
N PHE A 31 -25.80 14.30 8.25
CA PHE A 31 -25.21 13.01 7.97
C PHE A 31 -23.72 13.29 8.00
N TRP A 32 -23.13 13.15 9.19
CA TRP A 32 -21.73 12.82 9.29
C TRP A 32 -21.57 11.63 8.35
N PRO A 33 -20.73 11.70 7.31
CA PRO A 33 -20.49 10.52 6.51
C PRO A 33 -20.10 9.44 7.51
N ARG A 34 -20.83 8.32 7.51
CA ARG A 34 -20.40 7.13 8.24
C ARG A 34 -18.98 6.92 7.77
N THR A 35 -18.02 7.14 8.66
CA THR A 35 -16.62 6.80 8.48
C THR A 35 -16.61 5.45 7.77
N GLY A 36 -16.02 5.39 6.57
CA GLY A 36 -16.03 4.18 5.74
C GLY A 36 -15.79 2.97 6.62
N ALA A 37 -16.65 1.94 6.49
CA ALA A 37 -16.80 0.86 7.44
C ALA A 37 -15.45 0.49 8.09
N LEU A 38 -15.30 0.82 9.38
CA LEU A 38 -14.16 0.41 10.18
C LEU A 38 -13.98 -1.10 9.96
N SER A 39 -12.78 -1.55 9.62
CA SER A 39 -12.51 -2.98 9.46
C SER A 39 -13.01 -3.74 10.70
N PRO A 40 -13.53 -4.96 10.60
CA PRO A 40 -13.77 -5.74 11.81
C PRO A 40 -12.44 -5.98 12.55
N TRP A 41 -12.50 -6.02 13.89
CA TRP A 41 -11.36 -6.42 14.72
C TRP A 41 -10.96 -7.88 14.40
N ASN A 42 -9.66 -8.11 14.18
CA ASN A 42 -9.08 -9.44 14.05
C ASN A 42 -7.87 -9.56 14.98
N ALA A 43 -7.97 -10.42 15.99
CA ALA A 43 -6.89 -10.63 16.96
C ALA A 43 -5.62 -11.20 16.31
N GLY A 44 -5.73 -11.95 15.21
CA GLY A 44 -4.61 -12.53 14.47
C GLY A 44 -3.96 -11.58 13.47
N ARG A 45 -4.61 -10.46 13.16
CA ARG A 45 -4.17 -9.48 12.16
C ARG A 45 -4.64 -8.08 12.54
N ILE A 46 -3.91 -7.45 13.46
CA ILE A 46 -4.24 -6.10 13.96
C ILE A 46 -3.85 -5.01 12.95
N ILE A 47 -2.73 -5.21 12.26
CA ILE A 47 -2.15 -4.29 11.27
C ILE A 47 -1.27 -5.08 10.30
N ASP A 48 -1.23 -4.69 9.04
CA ASP A 48 -0.37 -5.31 8.04
C ASP A 48 1.09 -4.87 8.20
N ASP A 49 2.05 -5.79 7.98
CA ASP A 49 3.49 -5.51 8.02
C ASP A 49 3.84 -4.30 7.15
N ASN A 50 3.21 -4.23 6.00
CA ASN A 50 3.47 -3.16 5.06
C ASN A 50 2.88 -1.80 5.42
N VAL A 51 1.96 -1.74 6.39
CA VAL A 51 1.54 -0.49 7.01
C VAL A 51 2.47 -0.20 8.19
N PHE A 52 2.77 -1.20 9.01
CA PHE A 52 3.55 -1.01 10.24
C PHE A 52 4.98 -0.52 10.01
N TYR A 53 5.62 -1.01 8.95
CA TYR A 53 7.01 -0.68 8.61
C TYR A 53 7.14 0.34 7.48
N ASP A 54 6.05 0.99 7.04
CA ASP A 54 6.09 2.05 6.03
C ASP A 54 6.53 3.39 6.64
N THR A 55 7.78 3.79 6.38
CA THR A 55 8.33 5.06 6.89
C THR A 55 7.97 6.28 6.04
N ASN A 56 7.22 6.12 4.95
CA ASN A 56 6.97 7.16 3.96
C ASN A 56 5.51 7.66 3.99
N THR A 57 4.81 7.43 5.10
CA THR A 57 3.40 7.83 5.28
C THR A 57 3.17 9.32 5.50
N PHE A 58 4.22 10.06 5.90
CA PHE A 58 4.26 11.53 5.87
C PHE A 58 5.33 11.99 4.88
N ALA A 59 5.07 13.07 4.12
CA ALA A 59 6.01 13.56 3.12
C ALA A 59 7.15 14.40 3.73
N SER A 60 6.89 15.02 4.89
CA SER A 60 7.84 15.87 5.59
C SER A 60 7.64 15.86 7.12
N VAL A 61 8.63 16.39 7.85
CA VAL A 61 8.51 16.69 9.29
C VAL A 61 7.33 17.64 9.55
N GLN A 62 7.08 18.59 8.64
CA GLN A 62 6.00 19.54 8.78
C GLN A 62 4.62 18.87 8.75
N ASP A 63 4.44 17.80 7.98
CA ASP A 63 3.16 17.08 7.95
C ASP A 63 2.87 16.38 9.28
N ILE A 64 3.91 15.84 9.93
CA ILE A 64 3.80 15.30 11.30
C ILE A 64 3.46 16.42 12.28
N GLN A 65 4.11 17.58 12.15
CA GLN A 65 3.83 18.74 13.01
C GLN A 65 2.40 19.23 12.83
N ASN A 66 1.89 19.32 11.60
CA ASN A 66 0.52 19.69 11.30
C ASN A 66 -0.47 18.68 11.93
N PHE A 67 -0.20 17.38 11.77
CA PHE A 67 -0.99 16.35 12.43
C PHE A 67 -1.05 16.54 13.96
N ILE A 68 0.10 16.77 14.61
CA ILE A 68 0.15 17.01 16.06
C ILE A 68 -0.62 18.29 16.42
N ASN A 69 -0.50 19.36 15.63
CA ASN A 69 -1.26 20.59 15.85
C ASN A 69 -2.77 20.34 15.79
N ASP A 70 -3.24 19.58 14.81
CA ASP A 70 -4.67 19.28 14.61
C ASP A 70 -5.26 18.36 15.70
N HIS A 71 -4.42 17.57 16.37
CA HIS A 71 -4.83 16.54 17.35
C HIS A 71 -4.45 16.86 18.80
N THR A 72 -4.02 18.09 19.07
CA THR A 72 -3.72 18.57 20.42
C THR A 72 -4.54 19.83 20.70
N PRO A 73 -4.76 20.24 21.96
CA PRO A 73 -5.41 21.52 22.26
C PRO A 73 -4.43 22.70 22.12
N ALA A 74 -4.97 23.92 22.06
CA ALA A 74 -4.17 25.13 22.26
C ALA A 74 -3.52 25.12 23.65
N CYS A 75 -2.27 25.58 23.73
CA CYS A 75 -1.49 25.46 24.96
C CYS A 75 -1.73 26.64 25.90
N ASP A 76 -2.04 26.36 27.16
CA ASP A 76 -2.03 27.33 28.25
C ASP A 76 -0.65 27.32 28.93
N THR A 77 0.37 27.75 28.18
CA THR A 77 1.78 27.73 28.61
C THR A 77 1.99 28.41 29.96
N TRP A 78 1.25 29.49 30.25
CA TRP A 78 1.42 30.25 31.48
C TRP A 78 0.46 29.82 32.59
N GLY A 79 -0.40 28.84 32.34
CA GLY A 79 -1.38 28.36 33.31
C GLY A 79 -2.36 29.45 33.74
N THR A 80 -2.70 30.37 32.84
CA THR A 80 -3.58 31.51 33.10
C THR A 80 -5.06 31.14 33.03
N GLY A 81 -5.38 30.04 32.36
CA GLY A 81 -6.71 29.47 32.32
C GLY A 81 -7.17 29.01 33.70
N ARG A 82 -8.49 28.97 33.89
CA ARG A 82 -9.11 28.46 35.11
C ARG A 82 -8.82 26.96 35.27
N SER A 83 -8.38 26.57 36.45
CA SER A 83 -8.17 25.16 36.79
C SER A 83 -9.49 24.39 36.78
N GLU A 84 -9.49 23.24 36.10
CA GLU A 84 -10.58 22.27 36.08
C GLU A 84 -10.85 21.69 37.47
N TYR A 85 -9.86 21.76 38.37
CA TYR A 85 -9.93 21.28 39.74
C TYR A 85 -10.28 22.37 40.76
N GLY A 86 -10.59 23.59 40.30
CA GLY A 86 -10.83 24.75 41.16
C GLY A 86 -9.53 25.38 41.70
N GLY A 87 -9.66 26.30 42.67
CA GLY A 87 -8.49 26.91 43.32
C GLY A 87 -7.77 28.01 42.52
N GLY A 88 -8.44 28.62 41.54
CA GLY A 88 -7.91 29.75 40.76
C GLY A 88 -7.42 29.35 39.37
N THR A 89 -6.31 29.95 38.93
CA THR A 89 -5.66 29.61 37.66
C THR A 89 -4.93 28.26 37.78
N ARG A 90 -4.65 27.60 36.65
CA ARG A 90 -3.89 26.32 36.63
C ARG A 90 -2.49 26.47 37.22
N ALA A 91 -1.85 27.62 37.02
CA ALA A 91 -0.57 27.93 37.67
C ALA A 91 -0.71 27.98 39.20
N GLN A 92 -1.73 28.66 39.72
CA GLN A 92 -2.01 28.72 41.16
C GLN A 92 -2.32 27.33 41.73
N TYR A 93 -3.13 26.55 41.03
CA TYR A 93 -3.48 25.19 41.43
C TYR A 93 -2.24 24.28 41.49
N ALA A 94 -1.37 24.32 40.47
CA ALA A 94 -0.14 23.53 40.44
C ALA A 94 0.79 23.85 41.62
N VAL A 95 1.01 25.14 41.90
CA VAL A 95 1.81 25.58 43.06
C VAL A 95 1.21 25.05 44.37
N ASN A 96 -0.10 25.20 44.56
CA ASN A 96 -0.78 24.70 45.77
C ASN A 96 -0.67 23.18 45.94
N ARG A 97 -0.55 22.44 44.83
CA ARG A 97 -0.40 20.98 44.83
C ARG A 97 1.06 20.52 44.94
N GLY A 98 2.03 21.44 44.87
CA GLY A 98 3.46 21.12 44.81
C GLY A 98 3.90 20.55 43.46
N TRP A 99 3.13 20.79 42.39
CA TRP A 99 3.51 20.45 41.02
C TRP A 99 4.41 21.53 40.44
N HIS A 100 5.16 21.21 39.38
CA HIS A 100 5.95 22.23 38.69
C HIS A 100 5.02 23.34 38.17
N GLY A 101 5.45 24.60 38.32
CA GLY A 101 4.73 25.75 37.79
C GLY A 101 5.01 25.96 36.29
N PRO A 102 4.39 26.98 35.69
CA PRO A 102 4.67 27.36 34.30
C PRO A 102 6.16 27.74 34.10
N PRO A 103 6.69 27.66 32.87
CA PRO A 103 5.95 27.43 31.63
C PRO A 103 5.61 25.95 31.40
N TYR A 104 4.36 25.66 31.04
CA TYR A 104 3.91 24.36 30.56
C TYR A 104 4.19 24.21 29.06
N ALA A 105 4.49 22.99 28.63
CA ALA A 105 4.80 22.68 27.24
C ALA A 105 3.85 21.60 26.71
N CYS A 106 2.92 21.98 25.84
CA CYS A 106 2.03 21.04 25.16
C CYS A 106 2.74 20.33 24.02
N LEU A 107 2.25 19.15 23.62
CA LEU A 107 2.95 18.27 22.67
C LEU A 107 3.28 18.96 21.34
N ARG A 108 2.39 19.85 20.87
CA ARG A 108 2.58 20.71 19.68
C ARG A 108 3.73 21.71 19.77
N ASN A 109 4.04 22.19 20.99
CA ASN A 109 5.08 23.19 21.25
C ASN A 109 6.35 22.57 21.85
N TYR A 110 6.28 21.30 22.25
CA TYR A 110 7.35 20.62 22.97
C TYR A 110 8.58 20.40 22.09
N HIS A 111 9.73 20.73 22.66
CA HIS A 111 11.06 20.49 22.13
C HIS A 111 11.93 19.84 23.22
N GLU A 112 12.84 18.97 22.80
CA GLU A 112 13.83 18.31 23.66
C GLU A 112 15.18 18.26 22.95
N ASN A 113 16.25 18.55 23.68
CA ASN A 113 17.62 18.35 23.20
C ASN A 113 18.12 16.96 23.66
N PRO A 114 18.35 16.01 22.73
CA PRO A 114 18.77 14.65 23.10
C PRO A 114 20.10 14.57 23.86
N ASN A 115 20.99 15.56 23.66
CA ASN A 115 22.33 15.58 24.22
C ASN A 115 22.35 16.25 25.60
N THR A 116 21.72 17.43 25.75
CA THR A 116 21.73 18.19 27.01
C THR A 116 20.58 17.81 27.95
N LYS A 117 19.57 17.09 27.44
CA LYS A 117 18.31 16.77 28.14
C LYS A 117 17.46 17.98 28.56
N GLU A 118 17.81 19.16 28.05
CA GLU A 118 16.98 20.36 28.21
C GLU A 118 15.68 20.20 27.43
N THR A 119 14.59 20.71 27.99
CA THR A 119 13.25 20.64 27.38
C THR A 119 12.61 22.02 27.32
N SER A 120 11.50 22.13 26.60
CA SER A 120 10.69 23.34 26.58
C SER A 120 10.28 23.82 27.98
N PHE A 121 10.15 22.93 28.98
CA PHE A 121 9.78 23.31 30.34
C PHE A 121 10.82 24.25 30.98
N GLU A 122 12.12 24.05 30.73
CA GLU A 122 13.18 24.94 31.21
C GLU A 122 13.42 26.14 30.29
N LYS A 123 12.80 26.14 29.10
CA LYS A 123 13.13 27.05 28.00
C LYS A 123 11.94 27.86 27.49
N GLY A 124 10.96 28.13 28.35
CA GLY A 124 9.86 29.06 28.04
C GLY A 124 8.60 28.43 27.42
N GLY A 125 8.45 27.10 27.49
CA GLY A 125 7.24 26.38 27.05
C GLY A 125 7.11 26.14 25.56
N GLY A 126 8.16 26.44 24.78
CA GLY A 126 8.16 26.33 23.33
C GLY A 126 9.53 25.98 22.74
N TRP A 127 9.77 26.48 21.53
CA TRP A 127 11.04 26.28 20.82
C TRP A 127 12.23 26.90 21.57
N PHE A 128 13.39 26.25 21.44
CA PHE A 128 14.68 26.79 21.87
C PHE A 128 15.81 26.23 21.00
N SER A 129 16.94 26.93 20.96
CA SER A 129 18.10 26.53 20.15
C SER A 129 18.63 25.13 20.56
N GLY A 130 18.80 24.24 19.58
CA GLY A 130 19.24 22.85 19.79
C GLY A 130 18.13 21.87 20.23
N GLY A 131 16.90 22.35 20.48
CA GLY A 131 15.76 21.49 20.78
C GLY A 131 15.14 20.91 19.49
N LEU A 132 14.91 19.60 19.48
CA LEU A 132 14.14 18.94 18.43
C LEU A 132 12.65 18.95 18.79
N SER A 133 11.78 19.35 17.85
CA SER A 133 10.34 19.25 18.05
C SER A 133 9.90 17.80 18.17
N THR A 134 8.75 17.54 18.81
CA THR A 134 8.13 16.20 18.81
C THR A 134 8.05 15.58 17.41
N ALA A 135 7.64 16.38 16.42
CA ALA A 135 7.54 15.93 15.02
C ALA A 135 8.89 15.51 14.44
N GLN A 136 9.95 16.28 14.70
CA GLN A 136 11.30 15.97 14.25
C GLN A 136 11.84 14.69 14.92
N ILE A 137 11.57 14.51 16.21
CA ILE A 137 11.95 13.30 16.95
C ILE A 137 11.29 12.07 16.33
N ILE A 138 9.97 12.11 16.13
CA ILE A 138 9.21 11.01 15.51
C ILE A 138 9.75 10.70 14.11
N TRP A 139 9.96 11.71 13.26
CA TRP A 139 10.54 11.54 11.93
C TRP A 139 11.88 10.80 11.99
N ASN A 140 12.81 11.28 12.84
CA ASN A 140 14.15 10.73 12.95
C ASN A 140 14.13 9.27 13.42
N VAL A 141 13.40 8.95 14.49
CA VAL A 141 13.37 7.58 15.04
C VAL A 141 12.63 6.61 14.11
N SER A 142 11.60 7.09 13.41
CA SER A 142 10.89 6.30 12.40
C SER A 142 11.80 5.92 11.24
N LYS A 143 12.62 6.86 10.75
CA LYS A 143 13.61 6.58 9.69
C LYS A 143 14.75 5.69 10.20
N GLU A 144 15.25 5.93 11.40
CA GLU A 144 16.35 5.16 11.99
C GLU A 144 15.98 3.68 12.21
N PHE A 145 14.79 3.40 12.74
CA PHE A 145 14.37 2.03 13.07
C PHE A 145 13.37 1.45 12.09
N GLY A 146 13.04 2.15 11.01
CA GLY A 146 12.11 1.68 9.99
C GLY A 146 10.69 1.44 10.51
N ILE A 147 10.18 2.27 11.42
CA ILE A 147 8.82 2.14 11.97
C ILE A 147 7.95 3.26 11.43
N ASN A 148 6.73 2.95 11.01
CA ASN A 148 5.80 3.95 10.48
C ASN A 148 5.55 5.08 11.51
N PRO A 149 5.77 6.36 11.17
CA PRO A 149 5.50 7.48 12.08
C PRO A 149 4.04 7.55 12.56
N GLN A 150 3.06 7.07 11.78
CA GLN A 150 1.67 6.91 12.21
C GLN A 150 1.53 5.90 13.36
N VAL A 151 2.28 4.79 13.32
CA VAL A 151 2.35 3.80 14.41
C VAL A 151 2.94 4.44 15.66
N MET A 152 4.01 5.24 15.52
CA MET A 152 4.63 5.94 16.65
C MET A 152 3.66 6.92 17.33
N LEU A 153 2.91 7.69 16.56
CA LEU A 153 1.86 8.59 17.06
C LEU A 153 0.74 7.84 17.78
N VAL A 154 0.28 6.72 17.22
CA VAL A 154 -0.80 5.91 17.80
C VAL A 154 -0.36 5.24 19.09
N ILE A 155 0.88 4.74 19.17
CA ILE A 155 1.42 4.19 20.42
C ILE A 155 1.55 5.32 21.45
N LEU A 156 2.07 6.49 21.09
CA LEU A 156 2.14 7.64 22.01
C LEU A 156 0.75 8.01 22.55
N LYS A 157 -0.29 8.01 21.70
CA LYS A 157 -1.67 8.26 22.14
C LYS A 157 -2.22 7.18 23.05
N LYS A 158 -1.92 5.92 22.75
CA LYS A 158 -2.36 4.76 23.52
C LYS A 158 -1.73 4.74 24.91
N GLU A 159 -0.44 5.03 25.00
CA GLU A 159 0.34 4.97 26.25
C GLU A 159 0.24 6.27 27.06
N GLN A 160 0.13 7.42 26.40
CA GLN A 160 0.03 8.73 27.04
C GLN A 160 -1.04 9.61 26.35
N GLY A 161 -2.29 9.19 26.49
CA GLY A 161 -3.43 9.86 25.84
C GLY A 161 -3.63 11.32 26.27
N SER A 162 -3.17 11.68 27.47
CA SER A 162 -3.28 13.02 28.03
C SER A 162 -2.47 14.06 27.26
N LEU A 163 -1.35 13.69 26.62
CA LEU A 163 -0.55 14.62 25.82
C LEU A 163 -1.27 15.16 24.58
N PHE A 164 -2.38 14.52 24.19
CA PHE A 164 -3.24 14.93 23.09
C PHE A 164 -4.51 15.66 23.54
N THR A 165 -4.80 15.72 24.84
CA THR A 165 -6.05 16.32 25.37
C THR A 165 -5.83 17.38 26.43
N ASP A 166 -4.68 17.36 27.09
CA ASP A 166 -4.31 18.29 28.14
C ASP A 166 -3.71 19.57 27.56
N SER A 167 -4.24 20.72 28.01
CA SER A 167 -3.80 22.05 27.57
C SER A 167 -2.71 22.65 28.45
N TRP A 168 -2.33 21.98 29.55
CA TRP A 168 -1.28 22.42 30.46
C TRP A 168 -0.49 21.22 31.04
N PRO A 169 0.00 20.31 30.18
CA PRO A 169 0.58 19.05 30.64
C PRO A 169 1.84 19.27 31.48
N LEU A 170 1.99 18.43 32.49
CA LEU A 170 3.14 18.42 33.37
C LEU A 170 4.34 17.68 32.76
N LYS A 171 5.55 18.06 33.17
CA LYS A 171 6.79 17.36 32.76
C LYS A 171 6.76 15.85 33.03
N SER A 172 6.04 15.41 34.06
CA SER A 172 5.86 13.98 34.39
C SER A 172 5.15 13.18 33.29
N GLN A 173 4.23 13.80 32.53
CA GLN A 173 3.52 13.13 31.43
C GLN A 173 4.46 12.71 30.29
N TYR A 174 5.57 13.43 30.10
CA TYR A 174 6.57 13.12 29.06
C TYR A 174 7.60 12.06 29.49
N LYS A 175 7.72 11.79 30.79
CA LYS A 175 8.82 10.99 31.35
C LYS A 175 8.85 9.56 30.81
N TYR A 176 7.68 8.92 30.74
CA TYR A 176 7.51 7.53 30.31
C TYR A 176 6.41 7.41 29.25
N ALA A 177 6.39 8.36 28.32
CA ALA A 177 5.26 8.58 27.41
C ALA A 177 4.94 7.41 26.45
N MET A 178 5.87 6.45 26.29
CA MET A 178 5.68 5.26 25.45
C MET A 178 5.52 3.98 26.27
N GLY A 179 5.60 4.03 27.60
CA GLY A 179 5.59 2.83 28.47
C GLY A 179 6.82 1.93 28.30
N PHE A 180 7.88 2.40 27.64
CA PHE A 180 9.08 1.59 27.43
C PHE A 180 9.87 1.46 28.74
N ALA A 181 10.28 0.22 29.05
CA ALA A 181 11.00 -0.16 30.27
C ALA A 181 10.25 0.18 31.56
N CYS A 182 8.93 0.01 31.54
CA CYS A 182 8.01 0.17 32.68
C CYS A 182 7.33 -1.17 33.04
N PRO A 183 8.04 -2.13 33.65
CA PRO A 183 7.41 -3.35 34.15
C PRO A 183 6.45 -3.07 35.30
N ASP A 184 5.34 -3.80 35.36
CA ASP A 184 4.34 -3.74 36.44
C ASP A 184 4.78 -4.54 37.68
N ASN A 185 6.04 -4.40 38.10
CA ASN A 185 6.64 -5.13 39.23
C ASN A 185 7.09 -4.21 40.39
N GLY A 186 6.64 -2.96 40.39
CA GLY A 186 6.85 -2.03 41.49
C GLY A 186 5.99 -2.36 42.72
N PRO A 187 6.25 -1.70 43.87
CA PRO A 187 5.44 -1.89 45.08
C PRO A 187 3.94 -1.69 44.79
N GLY A 188 3.12 -2.67 45.15
CA GLY A 188 1.68 -2.64 44.88
C GLY A 188 1.29 -2.88 43.41
N ASN A 189 2.12 -3.58 42.63
CA ASN A 189 1.95 -3.79 41.17
C ASN A 189 1.92 -2.47 40.39
N THR A 190 2.70 -1.49 40.85
CA THR A 190 2.86 -0.21 40.16
C THR A 190 3.94 -0.31 39.09
N ALA A 191 3.88 0.56 38.08
CA ALA A 191 4.89 0.62 37.03
C ALA A 191 6.26 1.04 37.62
N ASN A 192 7.27 0.19 37.48
CA ASN A 192 8.64 0.42 37.92
C ASN A 192 9.53 0.84 36.75
N CYS A 193 9.32 2.07 36.28
CA CYS A 193 9.98 2.57 35.07
C CYS A 193 11.46 2.94 35.29
N SER A 194 12.34 2.40 34.44
CA SER A 194 13.78 2.73 34.49
C SER A 194 14.02 4.21 34.16
N SER A 195 14.70 4.92 35.06
CA SER A 195 15.06 6.34 34.90
C SER A 195 16.04 6.59 33.76
N GLU A 196 16.80 5.57 33.34
CA GLU A 196 17.74 5.64 32.21
C GLU A 196 17.04 6.04 30.90
N TYR A 197 15.81 5.56 30.71
CA TYR A 197 15.03 5.79 29.50
C TYR A 197 14.00 6.91 29.64
N ALA A 198 14.11 7.73 30.69
CA ALA A 198 13.21 8.85 30.91
C ALA A 198 13.39 9.94 29.83
N GLY A 199 12.28 10.62 29.49
CA GLY A 199 12.24 11.71 28.50
C GLY A 199 11.59 11.28 27.18
N LEU A 200 10.96 12.21 26.48
CA LEU A 200 10.15 11.91 25.30
C LEU A 200 11.02 11.33 24.18
N TYR A 201 12.20 11.92 23.94
CA TYR A 201 13.15 11.43 22.96
C TYR A 201 13.55 9.98 23.22
N ASN A 202 13.98 9.67 24.45
CA ASN A 202 14.42 8.34 24.82
C ASN A 202 13.28 7.31 24.69
N GLN A 203 12.08 7.67 25.16
CA GLN A 203 10.89 6.82 25.07
C GLN A 203 10.52 6.51 23.62
N LEU A 204 10.47 7.52 22.74
CA LEU A 204 10.18 7.34 21.32
C LEU A 204 11.25 6.50 20.61
N ARG A 205 12.53 6.80 20.85
CA ARG A 205 13.68 6.09 20.26
C ARG A 205 13.69 4.63 20.68
N MET A 206 13.53 4.35 21.97
CA MET A 206 13.61 2.98 22.49
C MET A 206 12.39 2.14 22.15
N ALA A 207 11.18 2.74 22.12
CA ALA A 207 9.99 2.06 21.62
C ALA A 207 10.15 1.65 20.15
N ALA A 208 10.59 2.57 19.28
CA ALA A 208 10.84 2.28 17.87
C ALA A 208 11.91 1.19 17.68
N ARG A 209 13.02 1.28 18.42
CA ARG A 209 14.08 0.25 18.46
C ARG A 209 13.53 -1.11 18.87
N GLN A 210 12.73 -1.17 19.91
CA GLN A 210 12.18 -2.43 20.43
C GLN A 210 11.22 -3.07 19.44
N LEU A 211 10.35 -2.29 18.80
CA LEU A 211 9.44 -2.76 17.75
C LEU A 211 10.20 -3.35 16.56
N ARG A 212 11.30 -2.70 16.14
CA ARG A 212 12.19 -3.23 15.09
C ARG A 212 12.91 -4.50 15.55
N LEU A 213 13.31 -4.58 16.82
CA LEU A 213 13.97 -5.75 17.37
C LEU A 213 13.04 -6.98 17.39
N TYR A 214 11.75 -6.80 17.69
CA TYR A 214 10.75 -7.86 17.57
C TYR A 214 10.68 -8.45 16.16
N ALA A 215 10.78 -7.60 15.13
CA ALA A 215 10.78 -8.02 13.73
C ALA A 215 12.08 -8.70 13.31
N ASN A 216 13.23 -8.20 13.79
CA ASN A 216 14.54 -8.71 13.40
C ASN A 216 14.93 -10.00 14.14
N ARG A 217 14.36 -10.24 15.33
CA ARG A 217 14.68 -11.39 16.19
C ARG A 217 13.40 -12.08 16.69
N PRO A 218 12.48 -12.51 15.81
CA PRO A 218 11.16 -12.99 16.20
C PRO A 218 11.20 -14.24 17.08
N ASN A 219 12.28 -15.02 17.00
CA ASN A 219 12.45 -16.23 17.80
C ASN A 219 12.77 -15.97 19.28
N GLU A 220 13.27 -14.77 19.63
CA GLU A 220 13.66 -14.39 21.00
C GLU A 220 12.45 -13.95 21.87
N TYR A 221 11.26 -13.81 21.28
CA TYR A 221 10.09 -13.25 21.96
C TYR A 221 8.92 -14.22 22.08
N ARG A 222 7.99 -13.92 23.01
CA ARG A 222 6.86 -14.79 23.37
C ARG A 222 5.95 -15.05 22.18
N TYR A 223 5.43 -13.98 21.56
CA TYR A 223 4.46 -14.06 20.47
C TYR A 223 5.17 -14.08 19.12
N LYS A 224 4.77 -15.01 18.26
CA LYS A 224 5.41 -15.28 16.96
C LYS A 224 4.39 -15.32 15.83
N ALA A 225 4.72 -14.70 14.70
CA ALA A 225 3.92 -14.77 13.48
C ALA A 225 3.95 -16.17 12.84
N GLY A 226 2.98 -16.46 11.98
CA GLY A 226 2.86 -17.72 11.23
C GLY A 226 2.51 -18.94 12.10
N ARG A 227 2.00 -18.72 13.31
CA ARG A 227 1.60 -19.81 14.22
C ARG A 227 0.51 -19.39 15.20
N THR A 228 -0.10 -20.39 15.81
CA THR A 228 -1.08 -20.22 16.88
C THR A 228 -0.37 -19.93 18.20
N ASN A 229 -0.77 -18.85 18.87
CA ASN A 229 -0.25 -18.40 20.16
C ASN A 229 -1.41 -18.31 21.17
N TYR A 230 -1.17 -18.67 22.42
CA TYR A 230 -2.15 -18.42 23.49
C TYR A 230 -1.97 -16.99 24.01
N ILE A 231 -3.01 -16.16 23.89
CA ILE A 231 -2.98 -14.75 24.29
C ILE A 231 -4.04 -14.52 25.37
N GLN A 232 -3.61 -13.96 26.50
CA GLN A 232 -4.48 -13.71 27.64
C GLN A 232 -5.36 -12.47 27.42
N TYR A 233 -6.53 -12.44 28.06
CA TYR A 233 -7.41 -11.27 28.07
C TYR A 233 -7.00 -10.23 29.12
N ASN A 234 -6.23 -10.64 30.13
CA ASN A 234 -5.83 -9.82 31.26
C ASN A 234 -4.52 -10.36 31.89
N PRO A 235 -3.75 -9.52 32.62
CA PRO A 235 -2.67 -10.01 33.49
C PRO A 235 -3.11 -11.08 34.49
N ASP A 236 -4.34 -10.97 35.02
CA ASP A 236 -4.92 -12.01 35.86
C ASP A 236 -5.21 -13.27 35.03
N THR A 237 -4.53 -14.37 35.36
CA THR A 237 -4.70 -15.66 34.70
C THR A 237 -6.12 -16.22 34.84
N ALA A 238 -6.88 -15.84 35.88
CA ALA A 238 -8.26 -16.27 36.08
C ALA A 238 -9.21 -15.74 34.99
N CYS A 239 -8.84 -14.63 34.33
CA CYS A 239 -9.57 -14.08 33.21
C CYS A 239 -9.45 -14.90 31.91
N GLY A 240 -8.52 -15.86 31.87
CA GLY A 240 -8.31 -16.72 30.71
C GLY A 240 -7.74 -16.00 29.48
N GLY A 241 -8.01 -16.57 28.32
CA GLY A 241 -7.44 -16.19 27.03
C GLY A 241 -7.92 -17.11 25.92
N SER A 242 -7.45 -16.90 24.69
CA SER A 242 -7.75 -17.75 23.56
C SER A 242 -6.53 -18.00 22.69
N TRP A 243 -6.62 -19.06 21.87
CA TRP A 243 -5.62 -19.38 20.87
C TRP A 243 -5.86 -18.55 19.61
N VAL A 244 -4.86 -17.76 19.22
CA VAL A 244 -4.91 -16.85 18.09
C VAL A 244 -3.81 -17.21 17.10
N TYR A 245 -4.16 -17.48 15.85
CA TYR A 245 -3.19 -17.58 14.77
C TYR A 245 -2.73 -16.17 14.38
N ILE A 246 -1.48 -15.83 14.68
CA ILE A 246 -0.92 -14.51 14.35
C ILE A 246 -0.42 -14.56 12.90
N GLU A 247 -1.08 -13.81 12.03
CA GLU A 247 -0.87 -13.87 10.58
C GLU A 247 0.46 -13.23 10.14
N ASN A 248 0.91 -12.16 10.82
CA ASN A 248 2.06 -11.36 10.38
C ASN A 248 2.94 -10.85 11.53
N GLN A 249 4.13 -10.35 11.17
CA GLN A 249 5.15 -9.96 12.14
C GLN A 249 4.78 -8.70 12.93
N ALA A 250 4.11 -7.73 12.33
CA ALA A 250 3.68 -6.50 12.97
C ALA A 250 2.65 -6.76 14.07
N THR A 251 1.71 -7.67 13.82
CA THR A 251 0.75 -8.11 14.85
C THR A 251 1.48 -8.82 16.00
N ALA A 252 2.47 -9.67 15.70
CA ALA A 252 3.31 -10.28 16.75
C ALA A 252 4.09 -9.22 17.55
N SER A 253 4.67 -8.22 16.87
CA SER A 253 5.38 -7.10 17.50
C SER A 253 4.49 -6.28 18.43
N LEU A 254 3.22 -6.04 18.06
CA LEU A 254 2.24 -5.37 18.93
C LEU A 254 1.92 -6.19 20.18
N TYR A 255 1.71 -7.50 20.07
CA TYR A 255 1.52 -8.34 21.25
C TYR A 255 2.77 -8.44 22.13
N ASN A 256 3.97 -8.46 21.56
CA ASN A 256 5.18 -8.41 22.36
C ASN A 256 5.36 -7.05 23.07
N TYR A 257 4.84 -5.97 22.50
CA TYR A 257 4.81 -4.64 23.12
C TYR A 257 3.71 -4.51 24.19
N THR A 258 2.53 -5.08 23.95
CA THR A 258 1.36 -5.01 24.83
C THR A 258 0.68 -6.39 24.90
N PRO A 259 1.01 -7.22 25.90
CA PRO A 259 0.82 -8.68 25.85
C PRO A 259 -0.59 -9.17 26.22
N TYR A 260 -1.64 -8.51 25.71
CA TYR A 260 -3.04 -8.90 25.94
C TYR A 260 -3.93 -8.61 24.72
N GLN A 261 -4.95 -9.45 24.52
CA GLN A 261 -6.02 -9.23 23.54
C GLN A 261 -7.31 -8.79 24.26
N PRO A 262 -8.18 -7.98 23.63
CA PRO A 262 -9.48 -7.67 24.20
C PRO A 262 -10.37 -8.92 24.29
N ASN A 263 -11.18 -9.01 25.33
CA ASN A 263 -12.32 -9.94 25.35
C ASN A 263 -13.53 -9.29 24.65
N GLN A 264 -14.62 -10.06 24.48
CA GLN A 264 -15.83 -9.55 23.82
C GLN A 264 -16.41 -8.31 24.52
N GLY A 265 -16.48 -8.31 25.84
CA GLY A 265 -16.95 -7.15 26.60
C GLY A 265 -16.12 -5.89 26.36
N ALA A 266 -14.79 -6.02 26.25
CA ALA A 266 -13.92 -4.89 25.92
C ALA A 266 -14.17 -4.38 24.50
N LEU A 267 -14.41 -5.26 23.52
CA LEU A 267 -14.78 -4.87 22.15
C LEU A 267 -16.09 -4.05 22.16
N ASP A 268 -17.10 -4.54 22.87
CA ASP A 268 -18.45 -3.95 22.93
C ASP A 268 -18.51 -2.65 23.75
N ALA A 269 -17.60 -2.45 24.70
CA ALA A 269 -17.64 -1.34 25.64
C ALA A 269 -17.45 0.07 25.04
N GLY A 270 -17.10 0.21 23.76
CA GLY A 270 -16.82 1.51 23.15
C GLY A 270 -15.69 2.25 23.89
N ALA A 271 -16.01 3.37 24.54
CA ALA A 271 -15.09 4.13 25.40
C ALA A 271 -15.07 3.66 26.88
N GLY A 272 -15.97 2.78 27.29
CA GLY A 272 -16.08 2.24 28.64
C GLY A 272 -15.14 1.05 28.91
N THR A 273 -15.32 0.46 30.10
CA THR A 273 -14.54 -0.69 30.59
C THR A 273 -15.40 -1.94 30.77
N ALA A 274 -14.76 -3.11 30.83
CA ALA A 274 -15.39 -4.41 30.97
C ALA A 274 -14.54 -5.29 31.89
N HIS A 275 -15.20 -6.18 32.65
CA HIS A 275 -14.51 -7.16 33.48
C HIS A 275 -13.57 -8.02 32.62
N CYS A 276 -12.35 -8.26 33.09
CA CYS A 276 -11.29 -8.97 32.38
C CYS A 276 -10.91 -8.40 30.99
N GLY A 277 -11.32 -7.16 30.68
CA GLY A 277 -11.04 -6.53 29.39
C GLY A 277 -9.63 -5.95 29.30
N ALA A 278 -8.92 -6.21 28.20
CA ALA A 278 -7.71 -5.48 27.83
C ALA A 278 -7.97 -4.49 26.69
N TYR A 279 -7.36 -3.32 26.79
CA TYR A 279 -7.62 -2.19 25.89
C TYR A 279 -6.44 -1.78 25.03
N GLY A 280 -5.22 -2.27 25.29
CA GLY A 280 -4.02 -1.80 24.60
C GLY A 280 -4.08 -1.98 23.08
N ASN A 281 -4.03 -3.23 22.60
CA ASN A 281 -4.08 -3.51 21.16
C ASN A 281 -5.40 -3.09 20.52
N ARG A 282 -6.51 -3.18 21.26
CA ARG A 282 -7.82 -2.66 20.83
C ARG A 282 -7.78 -1.15 20.56
N ASN A 283 -7.24 -0.38 21.49
CA ASN A 283 -7.15 1.08 21.38
C ASN A 283 -6.14 1.48 20.31
N PHE A 284 -5.01 0.75 20.18
CA PHE A 284 -4.10 0.93 19.04
C PHE A 284 -4.88 0.84 17.72
N TRP A 285 -5.60 -0.26 17.52
CA TRP A 285 -6.37 -0.49 16.31
C TRP A 285 -7.44 0.59 16.10
N ARG A 286 -8.19 0.95 17.14
CA ARG A 286 -9.23 1.99 17.07
C ARG A 286 -8.64 3.35 16.69
N PHE A 287 -7.59 3.80 17.40
CA PHE A 287 -6.96 5.10 17.15
C PHE A 287 -6.30 5.16 15.78
N PHE A 288 -5.70 4.05 15.31
CA PHE A 288 -5.15 4.00 13.95
C PHE A 288 -6.26 4.17 12.91
N ASN A 289 -7.39 3.46 13.07
CA ASN A 289 -8.54 3.63 12.17
C ASN A 289 -9.11 5.05 12.20
N GLU A 290 -9.24 5.63 13.38
CA GLU A 290 -9.76 6.98 13.58
C GLU A 290 -8.89 8.03 12.89
N TRP A 291 -7.57 7.93 13.04
CA TRP A 291 -6.63 8.94 12.53
C TRP A 291 -6.20 8.72 11.08
N PHE A 292 -6.05 7.47 10.65
CA PHE A 292 -5.39 7.13 9.39
C PHE A 292 -6.18 6.18 8.49
N GLY A 293 -7.33 5.68 8.97
CA GLY A 293 -8.13 4.67 8.28
C GLY A 293 -7.62 3.24 8.53
N SER A 294 -8.11 2.28 7.73
CA SER A 294 -7.85 0.86 7.97
C SER A 294 -6.35 0.54 8.11
N PRO A 295 -5.92 -0.12 9.22
CA PRO A 295 -4.57 -0.67 9.35
C PRO A 295 -4.38 -1.96 8.52
N LEU A 296 -5.46 -2.43 7.87
CA LEU A 296 -5.50 -3.61 7.00
C LEU A 296 -5.80 -3.24 5.55
N ASN A 297 -5.50 -4.15 4.62
CA ASN A 297 -5.84 -4.02 3.19
C ASN A 297 -5.23 -2.77 2.54
N SER A 298 -3.92 -2.75 2.64
CA SER A 298 -2.99 -1.85 1.97
C SER A 298 -2.95 -2.06 0.45
N VAL A 299 -2.04 -1.36 -0.20
CA VAL A 299 -1.76 -1.47 -1.64
C VAL A 299 -1.49 -2.93 -2.04
N LYS A 300 -2.14 -3.40 -3.11
CA LYS A 300 -2.00 -4.78 -3.62
C LYS A 300 -1.69 -4.85 -5.11
N ILE A 301 -1.06 -5.95 -5.52
CA ILE A 301 -0.99 -6.39 -6.92
C ILE A 301 -2.39 -6.87 -7.34
N ASP A 302 -3.03 -6.08 -8.20
CA ASP A 302 -4.43 -6.22 -8.61
C ASP A 302 -4.60 -6.92 -9.97
N SER A 303 -3.51 -7.30 -10.62
CA SER A 303 -3.52 -8.20 -11.77
C SER A 303 -2.33 -9.18 -11.74
N PRO A 304 -2.45 -10.37 -12.35
CA PRO A 304 -1.34 -11.31 -12.38
C PRO A 304 -0.17 -10.75 -13.20
N LEU A 305 1.06 -11.16 -12.85
CA LEU A 305 2.24 -10.90 -13.67
C LEU A 305 2.04 -11.51 -15.05
N SER A 306 2.10 -10.66 -16.08
CA SER A 306 1.99 -11.07 -17.48
C SER A 306 3.34 -10.88 -18.18
N ILE A 307 3.87 -11.94 -18.77
CA ILE A 307 5.06 -11.93 -19.63
C ILE A 307 4.63 -12.36 -21.03
N LYS A 308 4.62 -11.44 -21.99
CA LYS A 308 4.08 -11.68 -23.34
C LYS A 308 4.83 -10.92 -24.42
N THR A 309 4.77 -11.39 -25.66
CA THR A 309 5.08 -10.57 -26.83
C THR A 309 3.78 -10.05 -27.45
N GLU A 310 3.86 -8.95 -28.21
CA GLU A 310 2.69 -8.42 -28.93
C GLU A 310 2.18 -9.38 -30.03
N LYS A 311 3.08 -10.15 -30.63
CA LYS A 311 2.77 -10.98 -31.81
C LYS A 311 2.40 -12.43 -31.47
N THR A 312 3.01 -12.99 -30.42
CA THR A 312 2.93 -14.42 -30.10
C THR A 312 2.37 -14.69 -28.70
N GLY A 313 1.93 -13.63 -27.99
CA GLY A 313 1.33 -13.76 -26.67
C GLY A 313 2.30 -14.37 -25.67
N SER A 314 1.89 -15.45 -24.99
CA SER A 314 2.72 -16.15 -24.00
C SER A 314 3.80 -17.06 -24.59
N LYS A 315 3.80 -17.31 -25.91
CA LYS A 315 4.88 -18.04 -26.58
C LYS A 315 6.02 -17.06 -26.83
N LEU A 316 7.17 -17.28 -26.19
CA LEU A 316 8.31 -16.36 -26.26
C LEU A 316 9.39 -16.93 -27.18
N PHE A 317 9.98 -16.06 -27.99
CA PHE A 317 11.10 -16.43 -28.85
C PHE A 317 12.29 -15.50 -28.62
N THR A 318 13.49 -16.03 -28.85
CA THR A 318 14.74 -15.29 -28.75
C THR A 318 14.73 -14.06 -29.66
N ASN A 319 15.32 -12.96 -29.19
CA ASN A 319 15.43 -11.69 -29.87
C ASN A 319 14.10 -10.99 -30.21
N MET A 320 12.95 -11.53 -29.80
CA MET A 320 11.69 -10.80 -29.81
C MET A 320 11.59 -9.85 -28.63
N GLU A 321 10.87 -8.75 -28.82
CA GLU A 321 10.51 -7.88 -27.72
C GLU A 321 9.46 -8.56 -26.83
N ILE A 322 9.82 -8.73 -25.56
CA ILE A 322 8.99 -9.33 -24.53
C ILE A 322 8.60 -8.20 -23.59
N THR A 323 7.31 -8.06 -23.34
CA THR A 323 6.74 -7.08 -22.41
C THR A 323 6.28 -7.80 -21.15
N ALA A 324 6.73 -7.29 -20.01
CA ALA A 324 6.28 -7.70 -18.70
C ALA A 324 5.41 -6.61 -18.09
N SER A 325 4.28 -6.99 -17.49
CA SER A 325 3.36 -6.03 -16.88
C SER A 325 2.52 -6.62 -15.74
N PHE A 326 2.16 -5.76 -14.80
CA PHE A 326 1.18 -6.02 -13.74
C PHE A 326 0.58 -4.69 -13.27
N THR A 327 -0.54 -4.75 -12.57
CA THR A 327 -1.25 -3.58 -12.05
C THR A 327 -1.23 -3.62 -10.53
N ILE A 328 -1.01 -2.46 -9.94
CA ILE A 328 -1.04 -2.22 -8.50
C ILE A 328 -2.22 -1.30 -8.20
N ARG A 329 -2.95 -1.56 -7.12
CA ARG A 329 -4.03 -0.71 -6.66
C ARG A 329 -3.84 -0.30 -5.21
N ASN A 330 -3.87 1.01 -4.96
CA ASN A 330 -4.00 1.56 -3.63
C ASN A 330 -5.49 1.71 -3.29
N SER A 331 -6.06 0.80 -2.53
CA SER A 331 -7.46 0.86 -2.07
C SER A 331 -7.62 1.54 -0.71
N THR A 332 -6.67 2.41 -0.34
CA THR A 332 -6.69 3.12 0.94
C THR A 332 -6.95 4.61 0.73
N ASN A 333 -7.37 5.28 1.81
CA ASN A 333 -7.54 6.74 1.85
C ASN A 333 -6.22 7.50 2.03
N GLN A 334 -5.09 6.82 1.92
CA GLN A 334 -3.78 7.38 2.25
C GLN A 334 -2.83 7.23 1.06
N ARG A 335 -1.94 8.20 0.90
CA ARG A 335 -0.82 8.10 -0.04
C ARG A 335 0.12 6.97 0.38
N ARG A 336 0.66 6.24 -0.59
CA ARG A 336 1.49 5.05 -0.38
C ARG A 336 2.71 5.07 -1.30
N ASP A 337 3.88 5.24 -0.72
CA ASP A 337 5.16 5.13 -1.41
C ASP A 337 5.61 3.67 -1.35
N LEU A 338 5.53 2.99 -2.49
CA LEU A 338 5.91 1.58 -2.56
C LEU A 338 7.43 1.42 -2.65
N GLY A 339 8.21 2.49 -2.85
CA GLY A 339 9.62 2.40 -3.18
C GLY A 339 9.81 2.00 -4.65
N VAL A 340 10.88 1.25 -4.91
CA VAL A 340 11.28 0.85 -6.26
C VAL A 340 10.69 -0.51 -6.61
N MET A 341 9.78 -0.55 -7.58
CA MET A 341 9.22 -1.77 -8.15
C MET A 341 10.08 -2.26 -9.32
N VAL A 342 10.24 -3.58 -9.43
CA VAL A 342 10.96 -4.24 -10.53
C VAL A 342 10.28 -5.56 -10.88
N ILE A 343 10.37 -5.99 -12.14
CA ILE A 343 10.11 -7.40 -12.49
C ILE A 343 11.48 -8.04 -12.64
N ALA A 344 11.87 -8.81 -11.63
CA ALA A 344 13.13 -9.53 -11.64
C ALA A 344 13.04 -10.73 -12.57
N GLY A 345 14.15 -11.09 -13.21
CA GLY A 345 14.23 -12.18 -14.18
C GLY A 345 15.53 -12.97 -14.05
N ARG A 346 15.46 -14.30 -14.02
CA ARG A 346 16.64 -15.17 -14.01
C ARG A 346 16.51 -16.31 -15.00
N ASP A 347 17.63 -16.67 -15.63
CA ASP A 347 17.75 -17.95 -16.35
C ASP A 347 18.10 -19.09 -15.38
N SER A 348 18.19 -20.32 -15.91
CA SER A 348 18.58 -21.51 -15.15
C SER A 348 19.97 -21.45 -14.51
N ASN A 349 20.84 -20.56 -14.99
CA ASN A 349 22.19 -20.35 -14.46
C ASN A 349 22.24 -19.15 -13.48
N SER A 350 21.08 -18.61 -13.09
CA SER A 350 20.96 -17.42 -12.22
C SER A 350 21.53 -16.12 -12.80
N ASN A 351 21.71 -16.03 -14.12
CA ASN A 351 22.04 -14.77 -14.79
C ASN A 351 20.86 -13.79 -14.72
N ASN A 352 21.13 -12.49 -14.62
CA ASN A 352 20.12 -11.45 -14.42
C ASN A 352 19.53 -10.96 -15.75
N TYR A 353 18.19 -10.90 -15.82
CA TYR A 353 17.39 -10.39 -16.94
C TYR A 353 16.22 -9.54 -16.43
N ASP A 354 16.49 -8.64 -15.48
CA ASP A 354 15.48 -7.79 -14.86
C ASP A 354 14.88 -6.80 -15.87
N PHE A 355 13.57 -6.57 -15.76
CA PHE A 355 12.90 -5.50 -16.46
C PHE A 355 13.02 -4.24 -15.59
N GLY A 356 13.53 -3.14 -16.17
CA GLY A 356 14.05 -1.97 -15.45
C GLY A 356 13.24 -1.47 -14.25
N SER A 357 13.92 -0.89 -13.27
CA SER A 357 13.31 -0.47 -12.01
C SER A 357 12.54 0.85 -12.11
N GLN A 358 11.39 0.97 -11.43
CA GLN A 358 10.58 2.19 -11.40
C GLN A 358 10.15 2.51 -9.96
N ARG A 359 10.35 3.75 -9.51
CA ARG A 359 9.82 4.19 -8.21
C ARG A 359 8.32 4.44 -8.34
N VAL A 360 7.51 3.80 -7.49
CA VAL A 360 6.05 3.85 -7.56
C VAL A 360 5.50 4.46 -6.30
N VAL A 361 4.78 5.57 -6.47
CA VAL A 361 4.02 6.21 -5.39
C VAL A 361 2.57 6.35 -5.85
N LEU A 362 1.65 5.88 -5.02
CA LEU A 362 0.22 5.87 -5.32
C LEU A 362 -0.53 6.80 -4.38
N GLU A 363 -1.29 7.70 -4.97
CA GLU A 363 -2.29 8.49 -4.26
C GLU A 363 -3.49 7.61 -3.83
N PRO A 364 -4.34 8.08 -2.91
CA PRO A 364 -5.54 7.35 -2.50
C PRO A 364 -6.38 6.88 -3.69
N TRP A 365 -6.84 5.63 -3.66
CA TRP A 365 -7.69 5.01 -4.69
C TRP A 365 -7.07 4.89 -6.10
N GLN A 366 -5.79 5.22 -6.26
CA GLN A 366 -5.09 5.15 -7.53
C GLN A 366 -4.72 3.71 -7.91
N SER A 367 -4.82 3.41 -9.21
CA SER A 367 -4.20 2.22 -9.81
C SER A 367 -3.04 2.63 -10.70
N TYR A 368 -2.01 1.78 -10.77
CA TYR A 368 -0.82 1.96 -11.58
C TYR A 368 -0.46 0.67 -12.28
N THR A 369 -0.25 0.72 -13.60
CA THR A 369 0.23 -0.43 -14.36
C THR A 369 1.72 -0.27 -14.61
N TYR A 370 2.50 -1.13 -13.97
CA TYR A 370 3.90 -1.30 -14.33
C TYR A 370 3.95 -2.01 -15.69
N ARG A 371 4.73 -1.46 -16.62
CA ARG A 371 4.97 -2.06 -17.95
C ARG A 371 6.40 -1.77 -18.36
N ALA A 372 7.14 -2.81 -18.73
CA ALA A 372 8.50 -2.70 -19.23
C ALA A 372 8.76 -3.81 -20.26
N SER A 373 9.70 -3.56 -21.17
CA SER A 373 10.02 -4.50 -22.24
C SER A 373 11.53 -4.76 -22.32
N THR A 374 11.89 -5.96 -22.73
CA THR A 374 13.28 -6.39 -22.93
C THR A 374 13.38 -7.39 -24.10
N ARG A 375 14.59 -7.81 -24.45
CA ARG A 375 14.85 -8.90 -25.39
C ARG A 375 15.72 -9.94 -24.70
N LEU A 376 15.39 -11.21 -24.92
CA LEU A 376 16.16 -12.34 -24.42
C LEU A 376 16.80 -13.02 -25.62
N ASP A 377 18.11 -13.14 -25.63
CA ASP A 377 18.91 -13.66 -26.74
C ASP A 377 19.18 -15.16 -26.63
N LYS A 378 19.06 -15.71 -25.42
CA LYS A 378 19.34 -17.11 -25.10
C LYS A 378 18.06 -17.91 -24.93
N GLU A 379 18.01 -19.06 -25.59
CA GLU A 379 17.00 -20.08 -25.35
C GLU A 379 17.18 -20.71 -23.96
N GLY A 380 16.07 -20.96 -23.26
CA GLY A 380 16.11 -21.60 -21.96
C GLY A 380 14.86 -21.38 -21.13
N ASP A 381 14.85 -21.99 -19.95
CA ASP A 381 13.84 -21.72 -18.93
C ASP A 381 14.22 -20.44 -18.16
N TYR A 382 13.23 -19.56 -18.01
CA TYR A 382 13.34 -18.31 -17.29
C TYR A 382 12.28 -18.24 -16.20
N LYS A 383 12.64 -17.64 -15.07
CA LYS A 383 11.74 -17.32 -13.97
C LYS A 383 11.69 -15.81 -13.81
N PHE A 384 10.49 -15.25 -13.83
CA PHE A 384 10.22 -13.82 -13.63
C PHE A 384 9.34 -13.62 -12.39
N TRP A 385 9.61 -12.60 -11.59
CA TRP A 385 8.77 -12.29 -10.43
C TRP A 385 8.74 -10.79 -10.09
N ILE A 386 7.66 -10.35 -9.45
CA ILE A 386 7.52 -8.97 -8.97
C ILE A 386 8.30 -8.82 -7.67
N SER A 387 9.27 -7.93 -7.67
CA SER A 387 10.06 -7.57 -6.49
C SER A 387 10.01 -6.07 -6.22
N ASN A 388 10.43 -5.69 -5.03
CA ASN A 388 10.41 -4.33 -4.55
C ASN A 388 11.62 -4.02 -3.66
N TYR A 389 12.12 -2.79 -3.73
CA TYR A 389 13.10 -2.25 -2.79
C TYR A 389 12.54 -1.01 -2.06
N ARG A 390 12.67 -0.98 -0.73
CA ARG A 390 12.32 0.18 0.12
C ARG A 390 13.47 0.58 1.01
N ASP A 391 13.68 1.89 1.14
CA ASP A 391 14.66 2.47 2.04
C ASP A 391 14.43 2.00 3.49
N GLY A 392 15.49 1.54 4.14
CA GLY A 392 15.45 1.00 5.51
C GLY A 392 14.82 -0.41 5.66
N SER A 393 14.17 -0.94 4.63
CA SER A 393 13.59 -2.30 4.64
C SER A 393 14.26 -3.28 3.67
N GLY A 394 14.99 -2.78 2.66
CA GLY A 394 15.69 -3.60 1.68
C GLY A 394 14.77 -4.19 0.61
N TRP A 395 15.24 -5.27 -0.02
CA TRP A 395 14.51 -6.01 -1.04
C TRP A 395 13.42 -6.91 -0.43
N SER A 396 12.27 -6.99 -1.10
CA SER A 396 11.17 -7.86 -0.74
C SER A 396 10.47 -8.39 -1.99
N ASP A 397 10.39 -9.71 -2.08
CA ASP A 397 9.64 -10.41 -3.13
C ASP A 397 8.17 -10.60 -2.74
N ASN A 398 7.74 -10.10 -1.58
CA ASN A 398 6.38 -10.28 -1.05
C ASN A 398 5.59 -8.97 -0.92
N TYR A 399 6.21 -7.82 -1.22
CA TYR A 399 5.57 -6.51 -1.14
C TYR A 399 5.45 -5.81 -2.51
N PRO A 400 4.32 -5.12 -2.80
CA PRO A 400 3.03 -5.28 -2.12
C PRO A 400 2.52 -6.72 -2.23
N GLU A 401 1.58 -7.08 -1.35
CA GLU A 401 0.92 -8.39 -1.40
C GLU A 401 0.08 -8.51 -2.67
N SER A 402 -0.09 -9.72 -3.18
CA SER A 402 -1.02 -9.96 -4.28
C SER A 402 -2.46 -10.09 -3.78
N SER A 403 -3.41 -9.53 -4.52
CA SER A 403 -4.81 -9.92 -4.39
C SER A 403 -4.95 -11.43 -4.60
N ALA A 404 -5.91 -12.06 -3.92
CA ALA A 404 -6.08 -13.51 -3.98
C ALA A 404 -6.24 -13.99 -5.43
N GLY A 405 -5.48 -15.02 -5.81
CA GLY A 405 -5.47 -15.58 -7.17
C GLY A 405 -4.51 -14.88 -8.15
N ASN A 406 -3.98 -13.69 -7.83
CA ASN A 406 -3.02 -13.02 -8.69
C ASN A 406 -1.61 -13.56 -8.50
N VAL A 407 -1.14 -14.28 -9.53
CA VAL A 407 0.20 -14.84 -9.59
C VAL A 407 1.22 -13.71 -9.73
N ARG A 408 2.26 -13.70 -8.88
CA ARG A 408 3.36 -12.70 -8.92
C ARG A 408 4.64 -13.21 -9.57
N GLU A 409 4.67 -14.49 -9.93
CA GLU A 409 5.82 -15.19 -10.47
C GLU A 409 5.42 -16.03 -11.67
N VAL A 410 6.17 -15.94 -12.77
CA VAL A 410 5.93 -16.71 -14.00
C VAL A 410 7.22 -17.43 -14.38
N THR A 411 7.12 -18.74 -14.59
CA THR A 411 8.18 -19.52 -15.25
C THR A 411 7.77 -19.80 -16.69
N THR A 412 8.68 -19.60 -17.63
CA THR A 412 8.41 -19.76 -19.07
C THR A 412 9.67 -20.21 -19.81
N PHE A 413 9.49 -20.82 -20.98
CA PHE A 413 10.58 -21.21 -21.86
C PHE A 413 10.64 -20.26 -23.06
N VAL A 414 11.81 -19.65 -23.27
CA VAL A 414 12.09 -18.81 -24.44
C VAL A 414 12.71 -19.71 -25.52
N GLN A 415 12.07 -19.78 -26.68
CA GLN A 415 12.44 -20.68 -27.77
C GLN A 415 13.32 -19.98 -28.80
N SER A 416 14.26 -20.69 -29.42
CA SER A 416 14.90 -20.20 -30.64
C SER A 416 13.87 -20.03 -31.75
N SER A 417 13.91 -18.90 -32.43
CA SER A 417 13.00 -18.62 -33.55
C SER A 417 13.15 -19.67 -34.67
N PRO A 418 12.04 -20.21 -35.21
CA PRO A 418 12.08 -21.04 -36.41
C PRO A 418 12.67 -20.25 -37.59
N THR A 419 13.40 -20.95 -38.46
CA THR A 419 13.99 -20.34 -39.66
C THR A 419 13.38 -20.91 -40.92
N VAL A 420 13.07 -20.04 -41.87
CA VAL A 420 12.78 -20.45 -43.25
C VAL A 420 14.09 -20.95 -43.86
N VAL A 421 14.14 -22.22 -44.27
CA VAL A 421 15.34 -22.87 -44.80
C VAL A 421 15.30 -23.11 -46.31
N SER A 422 14.16 -22.81 -46.95
CA SER A 422 14.05 -22.73 -48.41
C SER A 422 13.29 -21.49 -48.81
N ALA A 423 13.64 -20.88 -49.95
CA ALA A 423 12.79 -19.88 -50.57
C ALA A 423 11.41 -20.47 -50.92
N VAL A 424 10.43 -19.60 -51.14
CA VAL A 424 9.15 -20.02 -51.75
C VAL A 424 9.44 -20.49 -53.16
N THR A 425 9.06 -21.72 -53.47
CA THR A 425 9.27 -22.36 -54.77
C THR A 425 7.95 -22.73 -55.42
N THR A 426 7.96 -22.81 -56.74
CA THR A 426 6.86 -23.35 -57.55
C THR A 426 7.37 -24.60 -58.26
N GLN A 427 6.52 -25.62 -58.40
CA GLN A 427 6.89 -26.88 -59.05
C GLN A 427 7.37 -26.69 -60.50
N ILE A 428 6.86 -25.65 -61.18
CA ILE A 428 7.24 -25.29 -62.55
C ILE A 428 7.64 -23.81 -62.60
N SER A 429 8.58 -23.48 -63.50
CA SER A 429 9.11 -22.13 -63.68
C SER A 429 8.23 -21.23 -64.56
N ARG A 430 7.33 -21.81 -65.36
CA ARG A 430 6.36 -21.10 -66.20
C ARG A 430 4.96 -21.50 -65.78
N ILE A 431 4.29 -20.62 -65.04
CA ILE A 431 2.95 -20.84 -64.51
C ILE A 431 1.96 -20.15 -65.42
N HIS A 432 0.98 -20.89 -65.94
CA HIS A 432 -0.09 -20.33 -66.76
C HIS A 432 -1.35 -20.07 -65.93
N LYS A 433 -2.15 -19.08 -66.35
CA LYS A 433 -3.47 -18.83 -65.77
C LYS A 433 -4.33 -20.09 -65.88
N ASN A 434 -5.06 -20.41 -64.81
CA ASN A 434 -5.87 -21.61 -64.65
C ASN A 434 -5.09 -22.94 -64.74
N GLN A 435 -3.76 -22.91 -64.68
CA GLN A 435 -2.95 -24.11 -64.52
C GLN A 435 -2.63 -24.31 -63.04
N SER A 436 -3.02 -25.45 -62.51
CA SER A 436 -2.65 -25.83 -61.15
C SER A 436 -1.14 -26.05 -61.03
N VAL A 437 -0.54 -25.50 -59.97
CA VAL A 437 0.88 -25.64 -59.63
C VAL A 437 1.02 -25.85 -58.14
N ASN A 438 1.95 -26.70 -57.72
CA ASN A 438 2.31 -26.78 -56.31
C ASN A 438 3.28 -25.65 -55.95
N VAL A 439 3.00 -24.98 -54.84
CA VAL A 439 3.90 -24.03 -54.20
C VAL A 439 4.36 -24.58 -52.85
N GLY A 440 5.61 -24.30 -52.50
CA GLY A 440 6.16 -24.86 -51.29
C GLY A 440 7.32 -24.08 -50.69
N PHE A 441 7.53 -24.30 -49.40
CA PHE A 441 8.66 -23.77 -48.64
C PHE A 441 8.94 -24.67 -47.44
N GLN A 442 10.11 -24.51 -46.84
CA GLN A 442 10.56 -25.30 -45.70
C GLN A 442 10.87 -24.41 -44.50
N VAL A 443 10.43 -24.83 -43.32
CA VAL A 443 10.73 -24.15 -42.04
C VAL A 443 11.33 -25.16 -41.08
N LYS A 444 12.46 -24.80 -40.50
CA LYS A 444 13.16 -25.62 -39.49
C LYS A 444 12.87 -25.11 -38.10
N ASN A 445 12.55 -26.03 -37.20
CA ASN A 445 12.59 -25.77 -35.77
C ASN A 445 14.04 -25.77 -35.27
N ASN A 446 14.52 -24.62 -34.80
CA ASN A 446 15.86 -24.48 -34.21
C ASN A 446 15.87 -24.64 -32.69
N SER A 447 14.70 -24.70 -32.06
CA SER A 447 14.54 -24.87 -30.63
C SER A 447 14.77 -26.31 -30.21
N THR A 448 15.28 -26.49 -28.99
CA THR A 448 15.41 -27.80 -28.33
C THR A 448 14.08 -28.37 -27.86
N LYS A 449 12.99 -27.57 -27.91
CA LYS A 449 11.62 -28.00 -27.61
C LYS A 449 10.72 -27.91 -28.85
N PRO A 450 9.61 -28.67 -28.90
CA PRO A 450 8.63 -28.53 -29.97
C PRO A 450 8.12 -27.10 -30.11
N VAL A 451 8.03 -26.60 -31.34
CA VAL A 451 7.50 -25.26 -31.64
C VAL A 451 6.11 -25.37 -32.23
N ASP A 452 5.23 -24.47 -31.80
CA ASP A 452 3.92 -24.24 -32.38
C ASP A 452 4.02 -23.13 -33.43
N LEU A 453 3.74 -23.43 -34.70
CA LEU A 453 3.67 -22.44 -35.78
C LEU A 453 2.24 -21.93 -36.01
N GLY A 454 1.25 -22.54 -35.35
CA GLY A 454 -0.17 -22.18 -35.43
C GLY A 454 -0.80 -22.48 -36.78
N TYR A 455 -1.73 -21.62 -37.20
CA TYR A 455 -2.31 -21.64 -38.54
C TYR A 455 -1.32 -21.01 -39.50
N PHE A 456 -0.61 -21.84 -40.27
CA PHE A 456 0.63 -21.52 -40.95
C PHE A 456 0.59 -21.91 -42.43
N GLY A 457 1.07 -21.03 -43.30
CA GLY A 457 0.98 -21.24 -44.74
C GLY A 457 1.49 -20.07 -45.56
N LEU A 458 1.04 -20.03 -46.82
CA LEU A 458 1.45 -19.01 -47.78
C LEU A 458 0.27 -18.07 -48.07
N ALA A 459 0.37 -16.84 -47.57
CA ALA A 459 -0.55 -15.79 -47.95
C ALA A 459 -0.14 -15.21 -49.31
N ILE A 460 -1.10 -15.09 -50.22
CA ILE A 460 -0.87 -14.62 -51.58
C ILE A 460 -1.86 -13.51 -51.92
N THR A 461 -1.34 -12.42 -52.47
CA THR A 461 -2.15 -11.36 -53.08
C THR A 461 -2.12 -11.48 -54.60
N SER A 462 -3.28 -11.46 -55.24
CA SER A 462 -3.42 -11.48 -56.69
C SER A 462 -2.94 -10.18 -57.34
N PRO A 463 -2.72 -10.16 -58.67
CA PRO A 463 -2.36 -8.94 -59.41
C PRO A 463 -3.37 -7.80 -59.20
N SER A 464 -4.66 -8.11 -59.08
CA SER A 464 -5.71 -7.12 -58.77
C SER A 464 -5.83 -6.74 -57.29
N GLY A 465 -4.94 -7.24 -56.43
CA GLY A 465 -4.93 -6.92 -55.00
C GLY A 465 -5.87 -7.78 -54.15
N LYS A 466 -6.48 -8.83 -54.71
CA LYS A 466 -7.40 -9.71 -53.98
C LYS A 466 -6.64 -10.78 -53.21
N ASN A 467 -7.28 -11.31 -52.15
CA ASN A 467 -6.77 -12.49 -51.47
C ASN A 467 -6.79 -13.69 -52.43
N ALA A 468 -5.66 -14.39 -52.52
CA ALA A 468 -5.47 -15.61 -53.30
C ALA A 468 -4.71 -16.64 -52.46
N ASP A 469 -4.90 -16.61 -51.14
CA ASP A 469 -4.17 -17.43 -50.18
C ASP A 469 -4.27 -18.91 -50.50
N VAL A 470 -3.16 -19.62 -50.28
CA VAL A 470 -3.11 -21.08 -50.41
C VAL A 470 -3.65 -21.70 -49.11
N VAL A 471 -4.12 -22.94 -49.15
CA VAL A 471 -4.62 -23.63 -47.96
C VAL A 471 -3.57 -23.62 -46.84
N PHE A 472 -3.89 -23.00 -45.71
CA PHE A 472 -3.04 -23.01 -44.51
C PHE A 472 -3.20 -24.33 -43.76
N ASP A 473 -2.11 -24.81 -43.17
CA ASP A 473 -2.10 -25.97 -42.28
C ASP A 473 -2.10 -25.52 -40.82
N THR A 474 -2.57 -26.38 -39.93
CA THR A 474 -2.42 -26.18 -38.48
C THR A 474 -1.21 -26.99 -38.00
N VAL A 475 -0.14 -26.31 -37.60
CA VAL A 475 1.14 -26.93 -37.19
C VAL A 475 1.40 -26.62 -35.72
N ASN A 476 0.71 -27.33 -34.84
CA ASN A 476 0.76 -27.09 -33.38
C ASN A 476 2.04 -27.63 -32.71
N GLN A 477 2.73 -28.57 -33.35
CA GLN A 477 3.94 -29.20 -32.83
C GLN A 477 4.89 -29.58 -33.97
N LEU A 478 5.95 -28.80 -34.14
CA LEU A 478 7.10 -29.16 -34.95
C LEU A 478 8.23 -29.62 -34.02
N SER A 479 8.59 -30.90 -34.08
CA SER A 479 9.61 -31.50 -33.21
C SER A 479 10.97 -30.76 -33.27
N PRO A 480 11.79 -30.84 -32.21
CA PRO A 480 13.13 -30.25 -32.20
C PRO A 480 13.97 -30.68 -33.41
N GLY A 481 14.60 -29.73 -34.10
CA GLY A 481 15.42 -29.98 -35.28
C GLY A 481 14.65 -30.40 -36.55
N ALA A 482 13.34 -30.66 -36.45
CA ALA A 482 12.53 -31.09 -37.59
C ALA A 482 12.32 -29.96 -38.59
N VAL A 483 12.13 -30.35 -39.86
CA VAL A 483 11.79 -29.45 -40.96
C VAL A 483 10.34 -29.70 -41.36
N TYR A 484 9.51 -28.68 -41.25
CA TYR A 484 8.17 -28.69 -41.80
C TYR A 484 8.23 -28.35 -43.29
N ASN A 485 7.66 -29.23 -44.11
CA ASN A 485 7.60 -29.10 -45.55
C ASN A 485 6.19 -28.67 -45.95
N TYR A 486 6.00 -27.39 -46.23
CA TYR A 486 4.76 -26.89 -46.80
C TYR A 486 4.78 -27.13 -48.32
N ASN A 487 3.80 -27.87 -48.84
CA ASN A 487 3.65 -28.11 -50.27
C ASN A 487 2.16 -28.25 -50.59
N LYS A 488 1.59 -27.24 -51.26
CA LYS A 488 0.16 -27.16 -51.52
C LYS A 488 -0.13 -26.71 -52.94
N GLU A 489 -1.26 -27.18 -53.43
CA GLU A 489 -1.79 -26.81 -54.73
C GLU A 489 -2.23 -25.33 -54.73
N PHE A 490 -1.82 -24.58 -55.75
CA PHE A 490 -2.22 -23.21 -56.00
C PHE A 490 -2.71 -23.06 -57.45
N LEU A 491 -3.83 -22.35 -57.62
CA LEU A 491 -4.46 -22.13 -58.91
C LEU A 491 -4.55 -20.63 -59.22
N PRO A 492 -3.63 -20.06 -60.01
CA PRO A 492 -3.67 -18.66 -60.40
C PRO A 492 -4.86 -18.40 -61.33
N ARG A 493 -5.74 -17.48 -60.92
CA ARG A 493 -6.94 -17.09 -61.67
C ARG A 493 -6.76 -15.85 -62.55
N GLU A 494 -5.67 -15.13 -62.38
CA GLU A 494 -5.35 -13.87 -63.04
C GLU A 494 -3.98 -13.96 -63.71
N GLU A 495 -3.79 -13.17 -64.76
CA GLU A 495 -2.47 -12.94 -65.35
C GLU A 495 -1.80 -11.78 -64.60
N GLY A 496 -0.50 -11.91 -64.29
CA GLY A 496 0.28 -10.84 -63.68
C GLY A 496 1.14 -11.30 -62.50
N LEU A 497 1.67 -10.33 -61.75
CA LEU A 497 2.54 -10.57 -60.61
C LEU A 497 1.74 -10.86 -59.34
N TYR A 498 1.87 -12.07 -58.84
CA TYR A 498 1.40 -12.44 -57.50
C TYR A 498 2.46 -12.10 -56.45
N ARG A 499 2.04 -11.65 -55.27
CA ARG A 499 2.93 -11.42 -54.12
C ARG A 499 2.65 -12.47 -53.05
N ALA A 500 3.66 -13.25 -52.70
CA ALA A 500 3.55 -14.31 -51.70
C ALA A 500 4.37 -13.99 -50.45
N ARG A 501 3.83 -14.33 -49.27
CA ARG A 501 4.52 -14.23 -47.98
C ARG A 501 4.22 -15.46 -47.13
N ILE A 502 5.24 -15.96 -46.44
CA ILE A 502 5.06 -16.99 -45.41
C ILE A 502 4.39 -16.31 -44.22
N SER A 503 3.28 -16.88 -43.74
CA SER A 503 2.46 -16.27 -42.70
C SER A 503 1.99 -17.32 -41.70
N GLY A 504 1.82 -16.88 -40.45
CA GLY A 504 1.40 -17.71 -39.33
C GLY A 504 0.65 -16.90 -38.29
N THR A 505 -0.33 -17.53 -37.64
CA THR A 505 -0.94 -16.99 -36.42
C THR A 505 -1.18 -18.09 -35.38
N LEU A 506 -0.93 -17.76 -34.12
CA LEU A 506 -1.10 -18.67 -32.98
C LEU A 506 -2.52 -18.65 -32.39
N ASP A 507 -3.43 -17.84 -32.95
CA ASP A 507 -4.83 -17.75 -32.51
C ASP A 507 -5.80 -18.64 -33.32
N GLY A 508 -5.27 -19.50 -34.18
CA GLY A 508 -6.06 -20.41 -35.01
C GLY A 508 -6.73 -19.75 -36.22
N GLY A 509 -6.21 -18.62 -36.71
CA GLY A 509 -6.71 -17.96 -37.93
C GLY A 509 -7.87 -17.00 -37.69
N ARG A 510 -8.05 -16.53 -36.45
CA ARG A 510 -9.14 -15.63 -36.05
C ARG A 510 -8.68 -14.17 -36.11
N THR A 511 -8.21 -13.72 -37.27
CA THR A 511 -7.96 -12.30 -37.57
C THR A 511 -8.29 -11.98 -39.01
#